data_AF-A0A1B7MK77-F1
#
_entry.id   AF-A0A1B7MK77-F1
#
_cell.length_a   1.000
_cell.length_b   1.000
_cell.length_c   1.000
_cell.angle_alpha   90.00
_cell.angle_beta   90.00
_cell.angle_gamma   90.00
#
_symmetry.space_group_name_H-M   'P 1'
#
loop_
_entity.id
_entity.type
_entity.pdbx_description
1 polymer ?
#
loop_
_entity_poly.entity_id
_entity_poly.type
_entity_poly.pdbx_seq_one_letter_code
_entity_poly.pdbx_strand_id
1 'polypeptide(L)'
;MAAHGGAGIAPIGIDSHKEMLALMLSLIITLCTESTGFVHGISQRSALASESRLHFATNLRLLTATRGCCNPNGAPMNVIMAVLLVMSYSAASMIINFYGTVSFSVAGFPLALLGVALLLQMVIALSGMRTVKILTWSSSVFDLTAALVHHTQLTPVPFQCMRAVSGLDVNRGPATPSKIQASAWLAHPSIRKVIICLWGLVVTCVGWPGAVAYFGPKYSGLFSNTVTLSETPWTFLPIEAGIVNSFVYFYPQTGNFTVLGWFQFCIILMVVQGLLTLGLHCSELVANVFRDERYWRCATGRKGLRMARSPPNLVGLVVFVAKAALHWMYSLSFIVTGTAKDLELSDLTITMLTVQIFNLSIALFIFASFFTLVALHRPRGPQPAAYGHLQTLANLVDEWSPVMWWGHKEDGIPYCHAGTSDHPLPPVEMDCVYASNS
;
A
#
# COMPACT_ATOMS: atom_id res chain seq x y z
N MET A 1 41.47 -25.95 26.79
CA MET A 1 40.25 -26.43 26.09
C MET A 1 39.23 -26.77 27.18
N ALA A 2 38.48 -25.76 27.64
CA ALA A 2 37.45 -25.91 28.66
C ALA A 2 36.18 -25.25 28.10
N ALA A 3 35.22 -26.09 27.72
CA ALA A 3 33.93 -25.66 27.22
C ALA A 3 33.00 -25.39 28.41
N HIS A 4 32.78 -24.12 28.72
CA HIS A 4 31.66 -23.71 29.56
C HIS A 4 30.38 -23.79 28.74
N GLY A 5 29.64 -24.88 28.90
CA GLY A 5 28.26 -25.01 28.48
C GLY A 5 27.37 -24.14 29.35
N GLY A 6 27.20 -22.88 28.97
CA GLY A 6 26.16 -22.00 29.51
C GLY A 6 24.82 -22.39 28.89
N ALA A 7 23.99 -23.09 29.65
CA ALA A 7 22.58 -23.25 29.35
C ALA A 7 21.90 -21.87 29.46
N GLY A 8 21.82 -21.15 28.34
CA GLY A 8 21.11 -19.89 28.22
C GLY A 8 19.61 -20.13 28.29
N ILE A 9 19.06 -20.10 29.51
CA ILE A 9 17.63 -19.91 29.72
C ILE A 9 17.33 -18.46 29.36
N ALA A 10 16.86 -18.22 28.13
CA ALA A 10 16.38 -16.92 27.71
C ALA A 10 15.14 -16.58 28.55
N PRO A 11 15.14 -15.49 29.34
CA PRO A 11 13.93 -15.06 30.03
C PRO A 11 12.91 -14.68 28.95
N ILE A 12 11.86 -15.48 28.81
CA ILE A 12 10.66 -15.09 28.06
C ILE A 12 9.95 -14.06 28.95
N GLY A 13 10.51 -12.85 28.96
CA GLY A 13 10.13 -11.74 29.81
C GLY A 13 8.90 -11.02 29.27
N ILE A 14 8.29 -10.25 30.17
CA ILE A 14 7.08 -9.43 30.04
C ILE A 14 7.05 -8.58 28.76
N ASP A 15 8.21 -8.27 28.17
CA ASP A 15 8.38 -7.53 26.92
C ASP A 15 7.70 -8.17 25.70
N SER A 16 7.69 -9.51 25.65
CA SER A 16 7.07 -10.27 24.53
C SER A 16 5.56 -10.03 24.41
N HIS A 17 4.86 -9.86 25.53
CA HIS A 17 3.41 -9.62 25.53
C HIS A 17 3.07 -8.22 25.01
N LYS A 18 3.88 -7.22 25.38
CA LYS A 18 3.72 -5.84 24.89
C LYS A 18 3.83 -5.79 23.37
N GLU A 19 4.87 -6.41 22.82
CA GLU A 19 5.11 -6.36 21.37
C GLU A 19 4.08 -7.15 20.57
N MET A 20 3.56 -8.25 21.14
CA MET A 20 2.43 -8.96 20.55
C MET A 20 1.15 -8.11 20.55
N LEU A 21 0.86 -7.37 21.62
CA LEU A 21 -0.27 -6.44 21.68
C LEU A 21 -0.13 -5.30 20.65
N ALA A 22 1.07 -4.74 20.50
CA ALA A 22 1.35 -3.71 19.50
C ALA A 22 1.16 -4.21 18.06
N LEU A 23 1.59 -5.44 17.78
CA LEU A 23 1.37 -6.09 16.50
C LEU A 23 -0.13 -6.34 16.24
N MET A 24 -0.86 -6.87 17.24
CA MET A 24 -2.30 -7.10 17.14
C MET A 24 -3.07 -5.80 16.90
N LEU A 25 -2.71 -4.72 17.60
CA LEU A 25 -3.28 -3.40 17.39
C LEU A 25 -3.00 -2.89 15.96
N SER A 26 -1.76 -3.04 15.47
CA SER A 26 -1.39 -2.68 14.10
C SER A 26 -2.20 -3.45 13.06
N LEU A 27 -2.46 -4.74 13.30
CA LEU A 27 -3.30 -5.58 12.46
C LEU A 27 -4.76 -5.11 12.45
N ILE A 28 -5.35 -4.82 13.61
CA ILE A 28 -6.72 -4.31 13.73
C ILE A 28 -6.87 -2.98 12.99
N ILE A 29 -5.93 -2.06 13.17
CA ILE A 29 -5.94 -0.76 12.51
C ILE A 29 -5.80 -0.92 11.00
N THR A 30 -4.94 -1.84 10.54
CA THR A 30 -4.82 -2.17 9.11
C THR A 30 -6.15 -2.69 8.58
N LEU A 31 -6.84 -3.59 9.29
CA LEU A 31 -8.14 -4.12 8.89
C LEU A 31 -9.21 -3.02 8.80
N CYS A 32 -9.29 -2.15 9.81
CA CYS A 32 -10.24 -1.04 9.83
C CYS A 32 -9.98 -0.06 8.67
N THR A 33 -8.73 0.39 8.52
CA THR A 33 -8.35 1.37 7.50
C THR A 33 -8.47 0.81 6.08
N GLU A 34 -8.25 -0.49 5.87
CA GLU A 34 -8.53 -1.12 4.57
C GLU A 34 -10.01 -1.29 4.28
N SER A 35 -10.82 -1.62 5.28
CA SER A 35 -12.27 -1.71 5.12
C SER A 35 -12.87 -0.36 4.74
N THR A 36 -12.49 0.71 5.45
CA THR A 36 -12.91 2.08 5.14
C THR A 36 -12.34 2.55 3.81
N GLY A 37 -11.07 2.24 3.52
CA GLY A 37 -10.41 2.54 2.27
C GLY A 37 -11.05 1.86 1.05
N PHE A 38 -11.59 0.65 1.23
CA PHE A 38 -12.33 -0.08 0.20
C PHE A 38 -13.64 0.63 -0.15
N VAL A 39 -14.45 1.00 0.85
CA VAL A 39 -15.71 1.74 0.65
C VAL A 39 -15.43 3.09 -0.03
N HIS A 40 -14.45 3.83 0.49
CA HIS A 40 -14.02 5.10 -0.11
C HIS A 40 -13.58 4.91 -1.57
N GLY A 41 -12.74 3.92 -1.85
CA GLY A 41 -12.26 3.61 -3.19
C GLY A 41 -13.36 3.23 -4.18
N ILE A 42 -14.39 2.47 -3.77
CA ILE A 42 -15.55 2.18 -4.61
C ILE A 42 -16.33 3.47 -4.93
N SER A 43 -16.58 4.29 -3.92
CA SER A 43 -17.30 5.54 -4.09
C SER A 43 -16.55 6.50 -5.04
N GLN A 44 -15.25 6.62 -4.85
CA GLN A 44 -14.37 7.44 -5.67
C GLN A 44 -14.30 6.95 -7.13
N ARG A 45 -14.18 5.64 -7.36
CA ARG A 45 -14.19 5.07 -8.72
C ARG A 45 -15.50 5.36 -9.44
N SER A 46 -16.63 5.18 -8.74
CA SER A 46 -17.95 5.50 -9.29
C SER A 46 -18.08 7.00 -9.59
N ALA A 47 -17.49 7.85 -8.76
CA ALA A 47 -17.50 9.30 -8.94
C ALA A 47 -16.68 9.70 -10.19
N LEU A 48 -15.48 9.14 -10.34
CA LEU A 48 -14.63 9.36 -11.51
C LEU A 48 -15.25 8.83 -12.80
N ALA A 49 -15.97 7.71 -12.74
CA ALA A 49 -16.74 7.18 -13.87
C ALA A 49 -17.81 8.19 -14.31
N SER A 50 -18.57 8.75 -13.36
CA SER A 50 -19.59 9.77 -13.67
C SER A 50 -19.01 11.05 -14.29
N GLU A 51 -17.74 11.36 -14.03
CA GLU A 51 -17.02 12.47 -14.66
C GLU A 51 -16.30 12.10 -15.96
N SER A 52 -16.42 10.86 -16.46
CA SER A 52 -15.67 10.33 -17.62
C SER A 52 -14.13 10.41 -17.48
N ARG A 53 -13.61 10.41 -16.24
CA ARG A 53 -12.17 10.53 -15.92
C ARG A 53 -11.54 9.23 -15.43
N LEU A 54 -12.31 8.14 -15.44
CA LEU A 54 -11.85 6.83 -15.01
C LEU A 54 -11.19 6.10 -16.19
N HIS A 55 -9.85 6.18 -16.28
CA HIS A 55 -9.08 5.47 -17.33
C HIS A 55 -8.66 4.06 -16.90
N PHE A 56 -8.29 3.91 -15.63
CA PHE A 56 -7.89 2.63 -15.03
C PHE A 56 -8.90 2.21 -13.96
N ALA A 57 -9.13 0.90 -13.86
CA ALA A 57 -9.98 0.31 -12.82
C ALA A 57 -9.43 0.54 -11.41
N THR A 58 -8.10 0.66 -11.33
CA THR A 58 -7.35 0.88 -10.10
C THR A 58 -6.62 2.21 -10.21
N ASN A 59 -6.95 3.16 -9.34
CA ASN A 59 -6.28 4.44 -9.24
C ASN A 59 -5.65 4.61 -7.86
N LEU A 60 -4.68 5.51 -7.74
CA LEU A 60 -4.16 5.92 -6.44
C LEU A 60 -5.26 6.67 -5.69
N ARG A 61 -5.97 5.98 -4.80
CA ARG A 61 -7.16 6.50 -4.10
C ARG A 61 -6.93 7.87 -3.45
N LEU A 62 -5.73 8.12 -2.94
CA LEU A 62 -5.41 9.38 -2.26
C LEU A 62 -4.95 10.50 -3.21
N LEU A 63 -4.57 10.18 -4.46
CA LEU A 63 -3.97 11.14 -5.40
C LEU A 63 -4.85 11.43 -6.62
N THR A 64 -5.86 10.60 -6.88
CA THR A 64 -6.87 10.87 -7.89
C THR A 64 -8.06 11.56 -7.23
N ALA A 65 -8.72 12.50 -7.90
CA ALA A 65 -9.81 13.25 -7.28
C ALA A 65 -10.84 13.70 -8.31
N THR A 66 -12.10 13.73 -7.90
CA THR A 66 -13.18 14.40 -8.64
C THR A 66 -13.06 15.92 -8.56
N ARG A 67 -13.80 16.64 -9.41
CA ARG A 67 -13.84 18.10 -9.37
C ARG A 67 -14.66 18.58 -8.16
N GLY A 68 -14.27 19.74 -7.63
CA GLY A 68 -14.96 20.43 -6.54
C GLY A 68 -14.27 20.30 -5.19
N CYS A 69 -14.12 21.44 -4.50
CA CYS A 69 -13.47 21.51 -3.19
C CYS A 69 -14.31 20.87 -2.06
N CYS A 70 -15.63 20.87 -2.19
CA CYS A 70 -16.54 20.32 -1.18
C CYS A 70 -17.00 18.88 -1.49
N ASN A 71 -16.48 18.27 -2.56
CA ASN A 71 -16.84 16.90 -2.91
C ASN A 71 -16.12 15.93 -1.94
N PRO A 72 -16.84 14.99 -1.29
CA PRO A 72 -16.22 13.95 -0.46
C PRO A 72 -15.17 13.10 -1.19
N ASN A 73 -15.27 13.00 -2.53
CA ASN A 73 -14.32 12.30 -3.39
C ASN A 73 -13.28 13.24 -4.04
N GLY A 74 -13.30 14.52 -3.67
CA GLY A 74 -12.40 15.55 -4.16
C GLY A 74 -11.01 15.53 -3.51
N ALA A 75 -10.10 16.31 -4.07
CA ALA A 75 -8.71 16.38 -3.62
C ALA A 75 -8.55 16.73 -2.12
N PRO A 76 -9.25 17.73 -1.56
CA PRO A 76 -9.05 18.08 -0.14
C PRO A 76 -9.50 16.96 0.79
N MET A 77 -10.61 16.28 0.50
CA MET A 77 -11.10 15.16 1.31
C MET A 77 -10.18 13.95 1.20
N ASN A 78 -9.56 13.71 0.04
CA ASN A 78 -8.53 12.69 -0.11
C ASN A 78 -7.25 13.03 0.67
N VAL A 79 -6.85 14.29 0.71
CA VAL A 79 -5.72 14.76 1.55
C VAL A 79 -6.05 14.61 3.03
N ILE A 80 -7.25 14.99 3.46
CA ILE A 80 -7.71 14.80 4.85
C ILE A 80 -7.71 13.30 5.19
N MET A 81 -8.28 12.45 4.33
CA MET A 81 -8.26 10.99 4.50
C MET A 81 -6.82 10.46 4.64
N ALA A 82 -5.88 10.95 3.83
CA ALA A 82 -4.46 10.60 3.93
C ALA A 82 -3.85 11.03 5.28
N VAL A 83 -4.11 12.26 5.72
CA VAL A 83 -3.63 12.76 7.02
C VAL A 83 -4.20 11.96 8.18
N LEU A 84 -5.51 11.66 8.15
CA LEU A 84 -6.17 10.83 9.16
C LEU A 84 -5.58 9.41 9.19
N LEU A 85 -5.21 8.86 8.03
CA LEU A 85 -4.58 7.54 7.92
C LEU A 85 -3.19 7.52 8.57
N VAL A 86 -2.37 8.53 8.28
CA VAL A 86 -1.07 8.72 8.93
C VAL A 86 -1.23 8.92 10.43
N MET A 87 -2.24 9.71 10.83
CA MET A 87 -2.56 9.95 12.23
C MET A 87 -2.97 8.68 12.96
N SER A 88 -3.80 7.80 12.36
CA SER A 88 -4.17 6.52 12.94
C SER A 88 -2.96 5.64 13.24
N TYR A 89 -2.07 5.45 12.27
CA TYR A 89 -0.86 4.64 12.48
C TYR A 89 0.16 5.30 13.41
N SER A 90 0.22 6.64 13.45
CA SER A 90 1.09 7.36 14.38
C SER A 90 0.57 7.21 15.81
N ALA A 91 -0.72 7.45 16.02
CA ALA A 91 -1.38 7.27 17.30
C ALA A 91 -1.24 5.82 17.80
N ALA A 92 -1.43 4.83 16.92
CA ALA A 92 -1.23 3.40 17.23
C ALA A 92 0.12 3.10 17.88
N SER A 93 1.19 3.64 17.27
CA SER A 93 2.57 3.43 17.74
C SER A 93 2.87 4.04 19.11
N MET A 94 1.98 4.91 19.61
CA MET A 94 2.12 5.64 20.87
C MET A 94 1.16 5.14 21.95
N ILE A 95 0.26 4.18 21.66
CA ILE A 95 -0.75 3.72 22.63
C ILE A 95 -0.10 2.90 23.74
N ILE A 96 0.86 2.03 23.41
CA ILE A 96 1.47 1.10 24.36
C ILE A 96 2.86 1.61 24.74
N ASN A 97 2.96 2.29 25.89
CA ASN A 97 4.20 2.91 26.35
C ASN A 97 4.76 2.19 27.59
N PHE A 98 6.06 2.37 27.82
CA PHE A 98 6.70 1.91 29.05
C PHE A 98 6.57 2.96 30.14
N TYR A 99 6.23 2.48 31.34
CA TYR A 99 6.14 3.29 32.53
C TYR A 99 6.95 2.63 33.66
N GLY A 100 8.13 3.20 33.94
CA GLY A 100 9.13 2.54 34.79
C GLY A 100 9.74 1.29 34.14
N THR A 101 10.26 0.37 34.96
CA THR A 101 11.03 -0.81 34.53
C THR A 101 10.22 -2.11 34.41
N VAL A 102 8.91 -2.10 34.71
CA VAL A 102 8.14 -3.36 34.83
C VAL A 102 6.68 -3.29 34.39
N SER A 103 6.16 -2.12 34.01
CA SER A 103 4.74 -1.97 33.66
C SER A 103 4.55 -1.22 32.36
N PHE A 104 3.68 -1.77 31.49
CA PHE A 104 3.19 -1.05 30.32
C PHE A 104 1.90 -0.30 30.67
N SER A 105 1.71 0.88 30.10
CA SER A 105 0.51 1.68 30.27
C SER A 105 -0.12 2.02 28.92
N VAL A 106 -1.44 2.20 28.93
CA VAL A 106 -2.20 2.62 27.76
C VAL A 106 -2.33 4.14 27.78
N ALA A 107 -1.73 4.81 26.81
CA ALA A 107 -1.82 6.26 26.71
C ALA A 107 -3.21 6.69 26.20
N GLY A 108 -3.95 7.39 27.06
CA GLY A 108 -5.32 7.82 26.76
C GLY A 108 -5.42 8.80 25.60
N PHE A 109 -4.48 9.75 25.47
CA PHE A 109 -4.51 10.74 24.39
C PHE A 109 -4.32 10.12 23.00
N PRO A 110 -3.27 9.30 22.73
CA PRO A 110 -3.15 8.58 21.47
C PRO A 110 -4.35 7.68 21.16
N LEU A 111 -4.92 7.02 22.18
CA LEU A 111 -6.11 6.18 22.00
C LEU A 111 -7.33 7.00 21.55
N ALA A 112 -7.57 8.16 22.18
CA ALA A 112 -8.63 9.08 21.77
C ALA A 112 -8.40 9.62 20.35
N LEU A 113 -7.16 10.01 20.03
CA LEU A 113 -6.78 10.50 18.71
C LEU A 113 -7.00 9.44 17.61
N LEU A 114 -6.65 8.18 17.89
CA LEU A 114 -6.92 7.05 17.01
C LEU A 114 -8.43 6.88 16.76
N GLY A 115 -9.24 6.93 17.82
CA GLY A 115 -10.70 6.81 17.72
C GLY A 115 -11.32 7.91 16.86
N VAL A 116 -10.92 9.17 17.07
CA VAL A 116 -11.37 10.31 16.26
C VAL A 116 -10.93 10.16 14.80
N ALA A 117 -9.68 9.76 14.55
CA ALA A 117 -9.18 9.58 13.21
C ALA A 117 -9.98 8.52 12.43
N LEU A 118 -10.19 7.34 13.01
CA LEU A 118 -10.96 6.25 12.39
C LEU A 118 -12.43 6.65 12.16
N LEU A 119 -13.04 7.36 13.11
CA LEU A 119 -14.42 7.84 12.97
C LEU A 119 -14.55 8.82 11.80
N LEU A 120 -13.63 9.79 11.69
CA LEU A 120 -13.63 10.77 10.61
C LEU A 120 -13.40 10.11 9.24
N GLN A 121 -12.49 9.13 9.16
CA GLN A 121 -12.32 8.34 7.93
C GLN A 121 -13.62 7.64 7.53
N MET A 122 -14.32 7.04 8.48
CA MET A 122 -15.60 6.39 8.23
C MET A 122 -16.67 7.38 7.74
N VAL A 123 -16.75 8.56 8.36
CA VAL A 123 -17.67 9.63 7.94
C VAL A 123 -17.38 10.07 6.50
N ILE A 124 -16.11 10.27 6.13
CA ILE A 124 -15.72 10.64 4.76
C ILE A 124 -16.12 9.54 3.78
N ALA A 125 -15.81 8.28 4.08
CA ALA A 125 -16.15 7.15 3.20
C ALA A 125 -17.66 6.98 3.01
N LEU A 126 -18.45 7.10 4.08
CA LEU A 126 -19.91 7.03 4.02
C LEU A 126 -20.51 8.23 3.27
N SER A 127 -19.93 9.43 3.43
CA SER A 127 -20.34 10.62 2.68
C SER A 127 -20.05 10.46 1.18
N GLY A 128 -18.87 9.95 0.82
CA GLY A 128 -18.52 9.59 -0.56
C GLY A 128 -19.49 8.59 -1.18
N MET A 129 -19.86 7.55 -0.42
CA MET A 129 -20.84 6.55 -0.85
C MET A 129 -22.25 7.14 -1.05
N ARG A 130 -22.69 8.08 -0.19
CA ARG A 130 -24.01 8.71 -0.30
C ARG A 130 -24.13 9.71 -1.45
N THR A 131 -23.03 10.34 -1.84
CA THR A 131 -23.03 11.40 -2.86
C THR A 131 -22.99 10.87 -4.29
N VAL A 132 -22.73 9.57 -4.47
CA VAL A 132 -22.47 8.99 -5.80
C VAL A 132 -23.30 7.73 -6.00
N LYS A 133 -23.89 7.59 -7.19
CA LYS A 133 -24.52 6.33 -7.59
C LYS A 133 -23.44 5.28 -7.81
N ILE A 134 -23.35 4.30 -6.91
CA ILE A 134 -22.38 3.21 -7.01
C ILE A 134 -22.67 2.37 -8.26
N LEU A 135 -21.70 2.30 -9.18
CA LEU A 135 -21.85 1.58 -10.44
C LEU A 135 -21.79 0.06 -10.21
N THR A 136 -20.82 -0.39 -9.42
CA THR A 136 -20.67 -1.79 -9.01
C THR A 136 -19.92 -1.86 -7.69
N TRP A 137 -20.31 -2.82 -6.85
CA TRP A 137 -19.59 -3.20 -5.62
C TRP A 137 -18.47 -4.20 -5.90
N SER A 138 -18.38 -4.71 -7.13
CA SER A 138 -17.36 -5.67 -7.51
C SER A 138 -15.98 -5.00 -7.57
N SER A 139 -14.98 -5.75 -7.11
CA SER A 139 -13.58 -5.39 -7.31
C SER A 139 -13.03 -5.89 -8.65
N SER A 140 -13.85 -6.61 -9.43
CA SER A 140 -13.54 -7.10 -10.77
C SER A 140 -13.46 -5.93 -11.76
N VAL A 141 -12.35 -5.83 -12.49
CA VAL A 141 -12.22 -4.87 -13.57
C VAL A 141 -13.20 -5.16 -14.73
N PHE A 142 -13.56 -6.42 -14.93
CA PHE A 142 -14.47 -6.82 -16.01
C PHE A 142 -15.90 -6.39 -15.71
N ASP A 143 -16.38 -6.56 -14.47
CA ASP A 143 -17.73 -6.09 -14.09
C ASP A 143 -17.82 -4.56 -14.22
N LEU A 144 -16.76 -3.86 -13.84
CA LEU A 144 -16.67 -2.41 -13.98
C LEU A 144 -16.66 -1.99 -15.46
N THR A 145 -15.85 -2.63 -16.29
CA THR A 145 -15.75 -2.31 -17.73
C THR A 145 -17.07 -2.63 -18.44
N ALA A 146 -17.67 -3.80 -18.16
CA ALA A 146 -18.96 -4.19 -18.72
C ALA A 146 -20.06 -3.19 -18.32
N ALA A 147 -20.10 -2.76 -17.06
CA ALA A 147 -21.05 -1.75 -16.62
C ALA A 147 -20.86 -0.40 -17.36
N LEU A 148 -19.61 0.03 -17.57
CA LEU A 148 -19.32 1.27 -18.30
C LEU A 148 -19.70 1.19 -19.78
N VAL A 149 -19.44 0.04 -20.43
CA VAL A 149 -19.84 -0.20 -21.82
C VAL A 149 -21.36 -0.25 -21.94
N HIS A 150 -22.05 -0.98 -21.05
CA HIS A 150 -23.51 -1.08 -21.04
C HIS A 150 -24.18 0.28 -20.79
N HIS A 151 -23.59 1.13 -19.96
CA HIS A 151 -24.07 2.50 -19.72
C HIS A 151 -23.57 3.52 -20.77
N THR A 152 -23.00 3.07 -21.88
CA THR A 152 -22.48 3.88 -22.99
C THR A 152 -21.47 4.96 -22.58
N GLN A 153 -20.85 4.81 -21.41
CA GLN A 153 -19.78 5.70 -20.93
C GLN A 153 -18.42 5.34 -21.54
N LEU A 154 -18.31 4.13 -22.10
CA LEU A 154 -17.12 3.64 -22.76
C LEU A 154 -17.53 2.98 -24.08
N THR A 155 -17.04 3.51 -25.19
CA THR A 155 -17.28 2.94 -26.51
C THR A 155 -16.03 2.20 -26.98
N PRO A 156 -16.12 0.93 -27.40
CA PRO A 156 -15.02 0.23 -28.04
C PRO A 156 -14.52 1.03 -29.25
N VAL A 157 -13.19 1.19 -29.36
CA VAL A 157 -12.57 1.83 -30.51
C VAL A 157 -12.25 0.76 -31.56
N PRO A 158 -12.71 0.92 -32.81
CA PRO A 158 -12.48 -0.07 -33.84
C PRO A 158 -10.98 -0.19 -34.18
N PHE A 159 -10.61 -1.34 -34.75
CA PHE A 159 -9.26 -1.71 -35.17
C PHE A 159 -8.22 -1.87 -34.04
N GLN A 160 -8.65 -2.11 -32.80
CA GLN A 160 -7.75 -2.19 -31.64
C GLN A 160 -7.75 -3.52 -30.85
N CYS A 161 -8.26 -4.60 -31.45
CA CYS A 161 -8.42 -5.91 -30.79
C CYS A 161 -7.11 -6.61 -30.37
N MET A 162 -5.93 -6.12 -30.81
CA MET A 162 -4.64 -6.73 -30.51
C MET A 162 -3.62 -5.78 -29.87
N ARG A 163 -4.08 -4.71 -29.24
CA ARG A 163 -3.21 -3.67 -28.70
C ARG A 163 -3.13 -3.70 -27.19
N ALA A 164 -1.90 -3.76 -26.71
CA ALA A 164 -1.60 -3.57 -25.30
C ALA A 164 -1.72 -2.08 -24.93
N VAL A 165 -1.96 -1.82 -23.64
CA VAL A 165 -2.08 -0.45 -23.11
C VAL A 165 -0.86 0.43 -23.41
N SER A 166 0.35 -0.14 -23.47
CA SER A 166 1.58 0.60 -23.77
C SER A 166 1.71 1.07 -25.23
N GLY A 167 0.85 0.59 -26.13
CA GLY A 167 0.90 0.90 -27.57
C GLY A 167 -0.14 1.91 -28.04
N LEU A 168 -0.92 2.51 -27.12
CA LEU A 168 -2.03 3.40 -27.48
C LEU A 168 -1.60 4.71 -28.17
N ASP A 169 -0.38 5.20 -27.89
CA ASP A 169 0.06 6.53 -28.34
C ASP A 169 0.76 6.55 -29.71
N VAL A 170 1.25 5.41 -30.21
CA VAL A 170 2.27 5.40 -31.29
C VAL A 170 1.71 5.18 -32.71
N ASN A 171 0.52 4.60 -32.85
CA ASN A 171 -0.20 4.44 -34.13
C ASN A 171 -1.64 4.05 -33.79
N ARG A 172 -2.67 4.14 -34.67
CA ARG A 172 -4.06 3.68 -34.40
C ARG A 172 -4.54 2.55 -35.34
N GLY A 173 -3.61 1.75 -35.86
CA GLY A 173 -3.89 0.70 -36.84
C GLY A 173 -3.78 -0.74 -36.32
N PRO A 174 -4.02 -1.72 -37.21
CA PRO A 174 -3.86 -3.15 -36.95
C PRO A 174 -2.50 -3.50 -36.31
N ALA A 175 -2.45 -4.58 -35.55
CA ALA A 175 -1.25 -4.99 -34.81
C ALA A 175 -1.00 -6.49 -34.92
N THR A 176 0.27 -6.87 -34.97
CA THR A 176 0.71 -8.27 -34.88
C THR A 176 0.82 -8.71 -33.42
N PRO A 177 0.51 -9.97 -33.09
CA PRO A 177 0.69 -10.51 -31.75
C PRO A 177 2.16 -10.46 -31.31
N SER A 178 2.39 -10.32 -30.00
CA SER A 178 3.73 -10.39 -29.42
C SER A 178 3.89 -11.60 -28.50
N LYS A 179 5.04 -12.27 -28.56
CA LYS A 179 5.37 -13.38 -27.66
C LYS A 179 5.55 -12.92 -26.20
N ILE A 180 5.97 -11.67 -26.01
CA ILE A 180 6.24 -11.06 -24.70
C ILE A 180 5.60 -9.68 -24.66
N GLN A 181 4.80 -9.45 -23.63
CA GLN A 181 4.08 -8.20 -23.47
C GLN A 181 4.89 -7.20 -22.63
N ALA A 182 4.54 -5.92 -22.73
CA ALA A 182 5.14 -4.88 -21.90
C ALA A 182 4.89 -5.15 -20.41
N SER A 183 5.83 -4.76 -19.55
CA SER A 183 5.65 -4.87 -18.10
C SER A 183 4.77 -3.74 -17.56
N ALA A 184 4.24 -3.93 -16.34
CA ALA A 184 3.42 -2.94 -15.64
C ALA A 184 4.17 -1.61 -15.45
N TRP A 185 5.49 -1.69 -15.23
CA TRP A 185 6.39 -0.54 -15.15
C TRP A 185 6.33 0.36 -16.39
N LEU A 186 6.29 -0.23 -17.59
CA LEU A 186 6.24 0.52 -18.85
C LEU A 186 4.81 0.96 -19.17
N ALA A 187 3.83 0.12 -18.86
CA ALA A 187 2.41 0.34 -19.16
C ALA A 187 1.73 1.41 -18.29
N HIS A 188 2.16 1.58 -17.03
CA HIS A 188 1.44 2.39 -16.06
C HIS A 188 2.37 3.41 -15.36
N PRO A 189 2.34 4.71 -15.71
CA PRO A 189 3.29 5.70 -15.21
C PRO A 189 3.23 5.89 -13.69
N SER A 190 2.05 5.71 -13.08
CA SER A 190 1.92 5.76 -11.62
C SER A 190 2.66 4.63 -10.91
N ILE A 191 2.75 3.42 -11.48
CA ILE A 191 3.52 2.31 -10.87
C ILE A 191 4.98 2.70 -10.73
N ARG A 192 5.57 3.32 -11.77
CA ARG A 192 6.93 3.84 -11.70
C ARG A 192 7.12 4.84 -10.56
N LYS A 193 6.18 5.78 -10.38
CA LYS A 193 6.21 6.74 -9.26
C LYS A 193 6.16 6.03 -7.90
N VAL A 194 5.32 5.00 -7.75
CA VAL A 194 5.22 4.21 -6.51
C VAL A 194 6.52 3.48 -6.22
N ILE A 195 7.12 2.80 -7.20
CA ILE A 195 8.37 2.08 -6.98
C ILE A 195 9.53 3.05 -6.64
N ILE A 196 9.63 4.18 -7.33
CA ILE A 196 10.61 5.23 -6.99
C ILE A 196 10.39 5.73 -5.56
N CYS A 197 9.13 5.95 -5.16
CA CYS A 197 8.79 6.34 -3.78
C CYS A 197 9.21 5.28 -2.75
N LEU A 198 8.98 3.99 -3.03
CA LEU A 198 9.42 2.89 -2.16
C LEU A 198 10.94 2.84 -1.99
N TRP A 199 11.70 3.01 -3.07
CA TRP A 199 13.17 3.09 -2.98
C TRP A 199 13.64 4.35 -2.25
N GLY A 200 12.98 5.49 -2.44
CA GLY A 200 13.23 6.71 -1.67
C GLY A 200 12.99 6.52 -0.17
N LEU A 201 11.95 5.76 0.20
CA LEU A 201 11.67 5.39 1.58
C LEU A 201 12.78 4.50 2.16
N VAL A 202 13.29 3.52 1.39
CA VAL A 202 14.43 2.68 1.81
C VAL A 202 15.66 3.54 2.08
N VAL A 203 16.03 4.44 1.16
CA VAL A 203 17.19 5.34 1.33
C VAL A 203 17.02 6.23 2.55
N THR A 204 15.81 6.78 2.76
CA THR A 204 15.50 7.61 3.92
C THR A 204 15.63 6.82 5.22
N CYS A 205 15.13 5.57 5.25
CA CYS A 205 15.18 4.71 6.42
C CYS A 205 16.62 4.27 6.74
N VAL A 206 17.44 3.97 5.72
CA VAL A 206 18.88 3.65 5.90
C VAL A 206 19.70 4.87 6.35
N GLY A 207 19.32 6.08 5.92
CA GLY A 207 19.96 7.32 6.36
C GLY A 207 19.63 7.69 7.82
N TRP A 208 18.46 7.30 8.32
CA TRP A 208 18.00 7.59 9.67
C TRP A 208 18.95 7.10 10.79
N PRO A 209 19.42 5.84 10.86
CA PRO A 209 20.34 5.40 11.90
C PRO A 209 21.67 6.18 11.85
N GLY A 210 22.15 6.55 10.66
CA GLY A 210 23.31 7.43 10.50
C GLY A 210 23.08 8.82 11.08
N ALA A 211 21.88 9.40 10.88
CA ALA A 211 21.50 10.66 11.50
C ALA A 211 21.44 10.54 13.03
N VAL A 212 20.86 9.46 13.57
CA VAL A 212 20.82 9.20 15.02
C VAL A 212 22.23 9.08 15.59
N ALA A 213 23.12 8.33 14.95
CA ALA A 213 24.50 8.17 15.39
C ALA A 213 25.31 9.49 15.34
N TYR A 214 25.07 10.32 14.32
CA TYR A 214 25.76 11.60 14.15
C TYR A 214 25.28 12.69 15.11
N PHE A 215 23.95 12.81 15.29
CA PHE A 215 23.35 13.85 16.12
C PHE A 215 23.26 13.47 17.60
N GLY A 216 23.18 12.18 17.92
CA GLY A 216 23.11 11.64 19.28
C GLY A 216 24.13 12.29 20.22
N PRO A 217 25.44 12.12 19.99
CA PRO A 217 26.48 12.65 20.87
C PRO A 217 26.51 14.18 20.98
N LYS A 218 26.02 14.90 19.96
CA LYS A 218 26.09 16.38 19.90
C LYS A 218 25.00 17.06 20.72
N TYR A 219 23.85 16.42 20.86
CA TYR A 219 22.68 17.00 21.53
C TYR A 219 22.29 16.29 22.82
N SER A 220 22.91 15.14 23.14
CA SER A 220 22.72 14.41 24.39
C SER A 220 23.48 15.10 25.54
N GLY A 221 23.02 16.26 25.97
CA GLY A 221 23.70 17.09 26.96
C GLY A 221 23.89 16.50 28.36
N LEU A 222 23.37 15.32 28.72
CA LEU A 222 23.49 14.81 30.10
C LEU A 222 23.43 13.27 30.34
N PHE A 223 23.07 12.43 29.35
CA PHE A 223 22.85 10.98 29.57
C PHE A 223 23.23 10.08 28.38
N SER A 224 24.39 10.28 27.76
CA SER A 224 24.86 9.38 26.70
C SER A 224 25.93 8.43 27.23
N ASN A 225 25.58 7.15 27.37
CA ASN A 225 26.56 6.08 27.32
C ASN A 225 26.90 5.86 25.84
N THR A 226 28.02 6.42 25.39
CA THR A 226 28.56 6.19 24.04
C THR A 226 29.22 4.81 23.98
N VAL A 227 28.41 3.74 23.98
CA VAL A 227 28.90 2.39 23.65
C VAL A 227 28.89 2.26 22.13
N THR A 228 29.99 1.78 21.57
CA THR A 228 30.16 1.67 20.13
C THR A 228 29.14 0.71 19.53
N LEU A 229 28.68 0.95 18.29
CA LEU A 229 27.72 0.07 17.58
C LEU A 229 28.21 -1.40 17.53
N SER A 230 29.52 -1.62 17.58
CA SER A 230 30.16 -2.95 17.64
C SER A 230 29.87 -3.74 18.91
N GLU A 231 29.46 -3.08 19.99
CA GLU A 231 29.22 -3.71 21.31
C GLU A 231 27.73 -3.96 21.57
N THR A 232 26.83 -3.39 20.77
CA THR A 232 25.38 -3.66 20.87
C THR A 232 25.02 -4.97 20.16
N PRO A 233 24.45 -5.97 20.85
CA PRO A 233 24.02 -7.21 20.21
C PRO A 233 22.89 -6.93 19.22
N TRP A 234 22.96 -7.53 18.03
CA TRP A 234 21.90 -7.42 17.04
C TRP A 234 20.67 -8.20 17.49
N THR A 235 19.58 -7.51 17.77
CA THR A 235 18.32 -8.13 18.19
C THR A 235 17.17 -7.66 17.32
N PHE A 236 16.18 -8.54 17.10
CA PHE A 236 14.98 -8.17 16.36
C PHE A 236 14.05 -7.31 17.22
N LEU A 237 13.78 -7.78 18.45
CA LEU A 237 13.02 -7.05 19.45
C LEU A 237 13.94 -6.11 20.25
N PRO A 238 13.42 -4.96 20.72
CA PRO A 238 14.15 -4.09 21.63
C PRO A 238 14.40 -4.80 22.96
N ILE A 239 15.64 -4.78 23.44
CA ILE A 239 16.01 -5.26 24.78
C ILE A 239 16.43 -4.03 25.59
N GLU A 240 15.97 -3.92 26.84
CA GLU A 240 16.28 -2.78 27.72
C GLU A 240 17.80 -2.57 27.93
N ALA A 241 18.59 -3.65 27.92
CA ALA A 241 20.05 -3.58 28.01
C ALA A 241 20.72 -2.98 26.76
N GLY A 242 19.97 -2.79 25.66
CA GLY A 242 20.41 -2.27 24.38
C GLY A 242 20.08 -0.79 24.12
N ILE A 243 19.72 -0.01 25.16
CA ILE A 243 19.50 1.46 25.09
C ILE A 243 20.85 2.19 24.94
N VAL A 244 21.69 1.70 24.04
CA VAL A 244 23.02 2.20 23.77
C VAL A 244 23.08 2.52 22.29
N ASN A 245 23.40 3.76 21.95
CA ASN A 245 23.14 4.43 20.66
C ASN A 245 21.68 4.83 20.41
N SER A 246 21.10 5.50 21.39
CA SER A 246 19.80 6.17 21.24
C SER A 246 19.90 7.69 21.25
N PHE A 247 19.17 8.32 20.34
CA PHE A 247 18.86 9.75 20.47
C PHE A 247 17.69 9.91 21.43
N VAL A 248 17.93 10.64 22.52
CA VAL A 248 16.92 10.99 23.52
C VAL A 248 16.42 12.39 23.24
N TYR A 249 15.18 12.51 22.76
CA TYR A 249 14.50 13.80 22.72
C TYR A 249 13.84 14.04 24.08
N PHE A 250 14.41 14.95 24.85
CA PHE A 250 13.86 15.40 26.13
C PHE A 250 13.01 16.65 25.90
N TYR A 251 11.77 16.64 26.38
CA TYR A 251 10.95 17.85 26.44
C TYR A 251 10.93 18.35 27.89
N PRO A 252 11.89 19.19 28.31
CA PRO A 252 11.91 19.76 29.65
C PRO A 252 10.73 20.73 29.78
N GLN A 253 9.65 20.30 30.40
CA GLN A 253 8.72 21.25 31.00
C GLN A 253 8.90 21.20 32.51
N THR A 254 9.24 22.34 33.10
CA THR A 254 9.05 22.59 34.53
C THR A 254 7.55 22.68 34.80
N GLY A 255 6.87 21.53 34.89
CA GLY A 255 5.42 21.42 35.09
C GLY A 255 4.80 20.24 34.34
N ASN A 256 3.47 20.13 34.38
CA ASN A 256 2.73 19.02 33.75
C ASN A 256 2.88 19.05 32.23
N PHE A 257 3.07 17.87 31.62
CA PHE A 257 3.17 17.74 30.17
C PHE A 257 1.92 18.28 29.46
N THR A 258 2.07 19.42 28.80
CA THR A 258 0.92 20.11 28.18
C THR A 258 0.38 19.38 26.95
N VAL A 259 -0.91 19.61 26.65
CA VAL A 259 -1.56 19.14 25.40
C VAL A 259 -0.79 19.58 24.15
N LEU A 260 -0.18 20.77 24.19
CA LEU A 260 0.66 21.28 23.10
C LEU A 260 1.89 20.39 22.85
N GLY A 261 2.51 19.86 23.91
CA GLY A 261 3.62 18.91 23.82
C GLY A 261 3.22 17.61 23.11
N TRP A 262 2.03 17.08 23.40
CA TRP A 262 1.48 15.92 22.69
C TRP A 262 1.28 16.21 21.20
N PHE A 263 0.73 17.37 20.84
CA PHE A 263 0.54 17.75 19.44
C PHE A 263 1.87 17.84 18.69
N GLN A 264 2.87 18.53 19.26
CA GLN A 264 4.18 18.65 18.65
C GLN A 264 4.83 17.27 18.45
N PHE A 265 4.72 16.40 19.45
CA PHE A 265 5.22 15.04 19.37
C PHE A 265 4.53 14.22 18.28
N CYS A 266 3.19 14.26 18.23
CA CYS A 266 2.41 13.60 17.19
C CYS A 266 2.81 14.09 15.80
N ILE A 267 3.03 15.40 15.60
CA ILE A 267 3.44 15.95 14.30
C ILE A 267 4.79 15.36 13.84
N ILE A 268 5.78 15.28 14.73
CA ILE A 268 7.09 14.72 14.39
C ILE A 268 6.96 13.26 13.95
N LEU A 269 6.23 12.46 14.72
CA LEU A 269 5.99 11.06 14.36
C LEU A 269 5.17 10.91 13.09
N MET A 270 4.17 11.76 12.87
CA MET A 270 3.36 11.77 11.65
C MET A 270 4.18 12.06 10.40
N VAL A 271 5.22 12.89 10.46
CA VAL A 271 6.08 13.15 9.29
C VAL A 271 6.79 11.87 8.86
N VAL A 272 7.43 11.17 9.79
CA VAL A 272 8.20 9.95 9.48
C VAL A 272 7.26 8.78 9.15
N GLN A 273 6.25 8.56 9.99
CA GLN A 273 5.21 7.55 9.78
C GLN A 273 4.42 7.82 8.49
N GLY A 274 4.28 9.09 8.10
CA GLY A 274 3.56 9.51 6.90
C GLY A 274 4.19 8.97 5.63
N LEU A 275 5.51 9.05 5.50
CA LEU A 275 6.23 8.51 4.35
C LEU A 275 6.04 6.99 4.24
N LEU A 276 6.16 6.28 5.36
CA LEU A 276 5.92 4.83 5.43
C LEU A 276 4.48 4.49 5.03
N THR A 277 3.51 5.12 5.68
CA THR A 277 2.07 4.91 5.44
C THR A 277 1.73 5.13 3.97
N LEU A 278 2.10 6.29 3.41
CA LEU A 278 1.78 6.62 2.03
C LEU A 278 2.45 5.66 1.04
N GLY A 279 3.72 5.30 1.25
CA GLY A 279 4.43 4.33 0.41
C GLY A 279 3.72 2.96 0.37
N LEU A 280 3.33 2.46 1.55
CA LEU A 280 2.65 1.18 1.67
C LEU A 280 1.23 1.21 1.07
N HIS A 281 0.47 2.27 1.27
CA HIS A 281 -0.83 2.43 0.61
C HIS A 281 -0.72 2.59 -0.91
N CYS A 282 0.32 3.27 -1.39
CA CYS A 282 0.56 3.37 -2.83
C CYS A 282 0.91 2.01 -3.46
N SER A 283 1.55 1.10 -2.73
CA SER A 283 1.89 -0.24 -3.22
C SER A 283 0.65 -1.11 -3.56
N GLU A 284 -0.51 -0.78 -3.00
CA GLU A 284 -1.77 -1.44 -3.33
C GLU A 284 -2.14 -1.28 -4.80
N LEU A 285 -1.80 -0.13 -5.40
CA LEU A 285 -2.00 0.08 -6.82
C LEU A 285 -1.28 -1.01 -7.61
N VAL A 286 -0.02 -1.28 -7.28
CA VAL A 286 0.79 -2.29 -7.99
C VAL A 286 0.20 -3.68 -7.79
N ALA A 287 -0.23 -4.01 -6.58
CA ALA A 287 -0.87 -5.28 -6.27
C ALA A 287 -2.18 -5.48 -7.05
N ASN A 288 -3.02 -4.45 -7.12
CA ASN A 288 -4.30 -4.52 -7.82
C ASN A 288 -4.13 -4.55 -9.35
N VAL A 289 -3.21 -3.75 -9.91
CA VAL A 289 -2.89 -3.81 -11.35
C VAL A 289 -2.37 -5.19 -11.75
N PHE A 290 -1.49 -5.78 -10.92
CA PHE A 290 -0.98 -7.13 -11.17
C PHE A 290 -2.08 -8.18 -11.08
N ARG A 291 -2.98 -8.07 -10.09
CA ARG A 291 -4.15 -8.94 -9.96
C ARG A 291 -5.06 -8.85 -11.18
N ASP A 292 -5.35 -7.64 -11.64
CA ASP A 292 -6.25 -7.39 -12.76
C ASP A 292 -5.66 -7.95 -14.07
N GLU A 293 -4.35 -7.78 -14.28
CA GLU A 293 -3.66 -8.42 -15.41
C GLU A 293 -3.66 -9.95 -15.29
N ARG A 294 -3.36 -10.51 -14.11
CA ARG A 294 -3.40 -11.96 -13.90
C ARG A 294 -4.80 -12.52 -14.15
N TYR A 295 -5.83 -11.77 -13.79
CA TYR A 295 -7.21 -12.15 -14.03
C TYR A 295 -7.53 -12.11 -15.52
N TRP A 296 -7.11 -11.07 -16.24
CA TRP A 296 -7.22 -11.00 -17.69
C TRP A 296 -6.56 -12.19 -18.40
N ARG A 297 -5.39 -12.62 -17.93
CA ARG A 297 -4.68 -13.79 -18.46
C ARG A 297 -5.44 -15.11 -18.29
N CYS A 298 -6.42 -15.19 -17.40
CA CYS A 298 -7.25 -16.39 -17.29
C CYS A 298 -8.11 -16.63 -18.55
N ALA A 299 -8.36 -15.62 -19.37
CA ALA A 299 -9.18 -15.76 -20.58
C ALA A 299 -8.53 -16.67 -21.64
N THR A 300 -7.20 -16.79 -21.68
CA THR A 300 -6.52 -17.76 -22.57
C THR A 300 -6.37 -19.15 -21.94
N GLY A 301 -6.75 -19.30 -20.68
CA GLY A 301 -6.66 -20.57 -19.96
C GLY A 301 -7.80 -21.52 -20.31
N ARG A 302 -7.59 -22.82 -20.09
CA ARG A 302 -8.60 -23.87 -20.34
C ARG A 302 -9.94 -23.62 -19.64
N LYS A 303 -9.92 -22.95 -18.47
CA LYS A 303 -11.11 -22.68 -17.66
C LYS A 303 -11.84 -21.38 -18.04
N GLY A 304 -11.25 -20.57 -18.91
CA GLY A 304 -11.72 -19.22 -19.23
C GLY A 304 -11.65 -18.26 -18.05
N LEU A 305 -12.04 -17.01 -18.30
CA LEU A 305 -12.19 -15.95 -17.33
C LEU A 305 -13.64 -15.87 -16.88
N ARG A 306 -13.91 -16.06 -15.58
CA ARG A 306 -15.28 -16.07 -15.04
C ARG A 306 -15.64 -14.75 -14.38
N MET A 307 -16.45 -13.88 -15.00
CA MET A 307 -16.70 -12.51 -14.52
C MET A 307 -17.01 -12.41 -13.01
N ALA A 308 -17.88 -13.30 -12.51
CA ALA A 308 -18.34 -13.31 -11.12
C ALA A 308 -17.31 -13.80 -10.08
N ARG A 309 -16.17 -14.39 -10.49
CA ARG A 309 -15.20 -14.98 -9.56
C ARG A 309 -13.79 -14.48 -9.86
N SER A 310 -13.36 -13.49 -9.09
CA SER A 310 -11.98 -13.03 -9.10
C SER A 310 -11.03 -14.06 -8.48
N PRO A 311 -9.80 -14.23 -9.01
CA PRO A 311 -8.79 -15.06 -8.41
C PRO A 311 -8.28 -14.45 -7.09
N PRO A 312 -7.75 -15.26 -6.16
CA PRO A 312 -7.21 -14.76 -4.91
C PRO A 312 -6.05 -13.78 -5.18
N ASN A 313 -6.12 -12.59 -4.56
CA ASN A 313 -5.07 -11.58 -4.67
C ASN A 313 -3.94 -11.84 -3.69
N LEU A 314 -3.08 -12.81 -4.00
CA LEU A 314 -1.93 -13.14 -3.13
C LEU A 314 -0.98 -11.96 -2.92
N VAL A 315 -0.75 -11.14 -3.96
CA VAL A 315 0.09 -9.94 -3.84
C VAL A 315 -0.57 -8.91 -2.92
N GLY A 316 -1.89 -8.73 -3.03
CA GLY A 316 -2.65 -7.88 -2.11
C GLY A 316 -2.61 -8.38 -0.66
N LEU A 317 -2.67 -9.70 -0.43
CA LEU A 317 -2.49 -10.28 0.90
C LEU A 317 -1.09 -9.99 1.45
N VAL A 318 -0.04 -10.07 0.61
CA VAL A 318 1.32 -9.67 1.00
C VAL A 318 1.37 -8.20 1.41
N VAL A 319 0.71 -7.28 0.68
CA VAL A 319 0.64 -5.86 1.09
C VAL A 319 -0.08 -5.71 2.42
N PHE A 320 -1.21 -6.39 2.61
CA PHE A 320 -1.99 -6.32 3.84
C PHE A 320 -1.16 -6.75 5.06
N VAL A 321 -0.48 -7.91 4.96
CA VAL A 321 0.38 -8.41 6.05
C VAL A 321 1.59 -7.50 6.24
N ALA A 322 2.23 -7.05 5.16
CA ALA A 322 3.39 -6.17 5.23
C ALA A 322 3.06 -4.81 5.86
N LYS A 323 1.85 -4.28 5.65
CA LYS A 323 1.40 -3.03 6.31
C LYS A 323 1.40 -3.16 7.82
N ALA A 324 0.69 -4.16 8.33
CA ALA A 324 0.64 -4.39 9.77
C ALA A 324 2.04 -4.63 10.35
N ALA A 325 2.85 -5.47 9.69
CA ALA A 325 4.20 -5.80 10.14
C ALA A 325 5.15 -4.60 10.10
N LEU A 326 5.19 -3.81 9.02
CA LEU A 326 6.10 -2.68 8.87
C LEU A 326 5.72 -1.50 9.77
N HIS A 327 4.41 -1.24 9.99
CA HIS A 327 3.98 -0.26 10.98
C HIS A 327 4.32 -0.68 12.41
N TRP A 328 4.20 -1.97 12.71
CA TRP A 328 4.67 -2.52 13.98
C TRP A 328 6.19 -2.40 14.11
N MET A 329 6.98 -2.80 13.12
CA MET A 329 8.45 -2.63 13.14
C MET A 329 8.88 -1.17 13.26
N TYR A 330 8.12 -0.24 12.68
CA TYR A 330 8.31 1.19 12.90
C TYR A 330 8.09 1.57 14.36
N SER A 331 7.05 1.05 15.03
CA SER A 331 6.86 1.26 16.47
C SER A 331 7.98 0.66 17.33
N LEU A 332 8.67 -0.40 16.87
CA LEU A 332 9.86 -0.93 17.54
C LEU A 332 11.09 -0.02 17.41
N SER A 333 11.09 0.90 16.44
CA SER A 333 12.24 1.76 16.14
C SER A 333 12.42 2.89 17.15
N PHE A 334 11.47 3.07 18.07
CA PHE A 334 11.59 4.02 19.16
C PHE A 334 10.84 3.52 20.39
N ILE A 335 11.32 3.93 21.56
CA ILE A 335 10.63 3.72 22.83
C ILE A 335 10.16 5.06 23.34
N VAL A 336 8.91 5.13 23.78
CA VAL A 336 8.36 6.27 24.50
C VAL A 336 8.30 5.88 25.97
N THR A 337 9.10 6.59 26.78
CA THR A 337 9.16 6.44 28.23
C THR A 337 8.61 7.69 28.89
N GLY A 338 7.70 7.49 29.82
CA GLY A 338 7.14 8.56 30.65
C GLY A 338 7.54 8.40 32.10
N THR A 339 7.88 9.50 32.78
CA THR A 339 7.85 9.57 34.23
C THR A 339 6.60 10.31 34.66
N ALA A 340 5.90 9.84 35.68
CA ALA A 340 4.83 10.59 36.33
C ALA A 340 5.21 10.89 37.78
N LYS A 341 4.78 12.07 38.21
CA LYS A 341 4.75 12.49 39.61
C LYS A 341 3.28 12.68 39.96
N ASP A 342 2.83 12.10 41.06
CA ASP A 342 1.45 12.27 41.55
C ASP A 342 0.35 11.93 40.52
N LEU A 343 0.51 10.83 39.76
CA LEU A 343 -0.36 10.40 38.65
C LEU A 343 -0.36 11.32 37.41
N GLU A 344 0.42 12.39 37.40
CA GLU A 344 0.56 13.31 36.26
C GLU A 344 1.90 13.11 35.55
N LEU A 345 1.84 12.95 34.22
CA LEU A 345 3.02 12.75 33.37
C LEU A 345 3.93 13.99 33.44
N SER A 346 5.10 13.86 34.07
CA SER A 346 6.06 14.94 34.25
C SER A 346 6.96 15.10 33.03
N ASP A 347 7.48 14.00 32.51
CA ASP A 347 8.45 14.01 31.42
C ASP A 347 8.15 12.90 30.41
N LEU A 348 8.27 13.25 29.14
CA LEU A 348 8.17 12.32 28.01
C LEU A 348 9.52 12.26 27.31
N THR A 349 10.09 11.07 27.27
CA THR A 349 11.37 10.79 26.62
C THR A 349 11.16 9.83 25.46
N ILE A 350 11.68 10.20 24.29
CA ILE A 350 11.68 9.35 23.10
C ILE A 350 13.09 8.88 22.84
N THR A 351 13.24 7.57 22.82
CA THR A 351 14.51 6.89 22.63
C THR A 351 14.46 6.21 21.26
N MET A 352 15.16 6.77 20.26
CA MET A 352 15.24 6.13 18.93
C MET A 352 16.26 4.99 18.95
N LEU A 353 15.90 3.82 18.44
CA LEU A 353 16.73 2.61 18.55
C LEU A 353 17.34 2.22 17.20
N THR A 354 18.66 2.39 17.11
CA THR A 354 19.42 2.24 15.85
C THR A 354 19.28 0.86 15.20
N VAL A 355 19.39 -0.23 15.97
CA VAL A 355 19.31 -1.61 15.46
C VAL A 355 17.92 -1.91 14.86
N GLN A 356 16.86 -1.42 15.52
CA GLN A 356 15.47 -1.62 15.11
C GLN A 356 15.15 -0.80 13.87
N ILE A 357 15.71 0.41 13.74
CA ILE A 357 15.63 1.19 12.50
C ILE A 357 16.32 0.44 11.34
N PHE A 358 17.46 -0.21 11.58
CA PHE A 358 18.09 -1.06 10.56
C PHE A 358 17.24 -2.28 10.20
N ASN A 359 16.62 -2.96 11.18
CA ASN A 359 15.68 -4.05 10.91
C ASN A 359 14.51 -3.59 10.02
N LEU A 360 13.93 -2.42 10.31
CA LEU A 360 12.90 -1.80 9.48
C LEU A 360 13.43 -1.51 8.07
N SER A 361 14.65 -0.98 7.95
CA SER A 361 15.30 -0.69 6.66
C SER A 361 15.46 -1.95 5.80
N ILE A 362 15.91 -3.06 6.41
CA ILE A 362 16.06 -4.36 5.73
C ILE A 362 14.70 -4.87 5.26
N ALA A 363 13.68 -4.82 6.12
CA ALA A 363 12.33 -5.25 5.76
C ALA A 363 11.75 -4.40 4.62
N LEU A 364 11.95 -3.09 4.64
CA LEU A 364 11.56 -2.18 3.56
C LEU A 364 12.32 -2.45 2.26
N PHE A 365 13.61 -2.76 2.34
CA PHE A 365 14.41 -3.14 1.17
C PHE A 365 13.86 -4.41 0.50
N ILE A 366 13.55 -5.44 1.30
CA ILE A 366 12.93 -6.68 0.81
C ILE A 366 11.58 -6.38 0.15
N PHE A 367 10.74 -5.58 0.82
CA PHE A 367 9.44 -5.18 0.31
C PHE A 367 9.54 -4.40 -1.01
N ALA A 368 10.41 -3.39 -1.10
CA ALA A 368 10.65 -2.61 -2.31
C ALA A 368 11.20 -3.46 -3.45
N SER A 369 12.11 -4.39 -3.15
CA SER A 369 12.66 -5.34 -4.12
C SER A 369 11.57 -6.26 -4.69
N PHE A 370 10.73 -6.84 -3.81
CA PHE A 370 9.60 -7.66 -4.23
C PHE A 370 8.66 -6.91 -5.17
N PHE A 371 8.24 -5.69 -4.81
CA PHE A 371 7.36 -4.87 -5.66
C PHE A 371 8.02 -4.42 -6.97
N THR A 372 9.32 -4.18 -6.96
CA THR A 372 10.09 -3.89 -8.17
C THR A 372 10.08 -5.08 -9.12
N LEU A 373 10.31 -6.29 -8.62
CA LEU A 373 10.24 -7.52 -9.42
C LEU A 373 8.84 -7.76 -9.99
N VAL A 374 7.79 -7.55 -9.19
CA VAL A 374 6.39 -7.64 -9.65
C VAL A 374 6.11 -6.62 -10.75
N ALA A 375 6.55 -5.36 -10.59
CA ALA A 375 6.33 -4.30 -11.57
C ALA A 375 7.11 -4.52 -12.89
N LEU A 376 8.30 -5.14 -12.82
CA LEU A 376 9.13 -5.46 -13.97
C LEU A 376 8.73 -6.77 -14.66
N HIS A 377 7.89 -7.59 -14.02
CA HIS A 377 7.43 -8.85 -14.61
C HIS A 377 6.74 -8.62 -15.95
N ARG A 378 7.20 -9.31 -16.99
CA ARG A 378 6.63 -9.27 -18.33
C ARG A 378 5.73 -10.48 -18.57
N PRO A 379 4.43 -10.29 -18.84
CA PRO A 379 3.55 -11.40 -19.17
C PRO A 379 4.00 -12.05 -20.48
N ARG A 380 3.87 -13.38 -20.55
CA ARG A 380 4.17 -14.17 -21.74
C ARG A 380 2.88 -14.49 -22.49
N GLY A 381 3.01 -14.64 -23.81
CA GLY A 381 1.92 -15.06 -24.70
C GLY A 381 1.30 -13.92 -25.53
N PRO A 382 0.53 -14.29 -26.56
CA PRO A 382 0.02 -13.37 -27.58
C PRO A 382 -1.04 -12.39 -27.06
N GLN A 383 -1.72 -12.72 -25.97
CA GLN A 383 -2.77 -11.89 -25.40
C GLN A 383 -2.22 -10.50 -25.00
N PRO A 384 -2.82 -9.39 -25.48
CA PRO A 384 -2.35 -8.05 -25.15
C PRO A 384 -2.44 -7.76 -23.66
N ALA A 385 -1.43 -7.07 -23.11
CA ALA A 385 -1.48 -6.64 -21.71
C ALA A 385 -2.39 -5.42 -21.52
N ALA A 386 -3.30 -5.52 -20.53
CA ALA A 386 -4.31 -4.49 -20.28
C ALA A 386 -4.07 -3.77 -18.94
N TYR A 387 -3.52 -4.46 -17.92
CA TYR A 387 -3.18 -3.88 -16.63
C TYR A 387 -4.33 -3.06 -15.98
N GLY A 388 -5.57 -3.48 -16.21
CA GLY A 388 -6.77 -2.81 -15.69
C GLY A 388 -7.14 -1.50 -16.40
N HIS A 389 -6.55 -1.19 -17.56
CA HIS A 389 -6.97 -0.05 -18.39
C HIS A 389 -8.33 -0.34 -19.04
N LEU A 390 -9.33 0.46 -18.72
CA LEU A 390 -10.74 0.18 -19.04
C LEU A 390 -10.99 0.22 -20.54
N GLN A 391 -10.50 1.25 -21.23
CA GLN A 391 -10.65 1.37 -22.68
C GLN A 391 -9.94 0.23 -23.42
N THR A 392 -8.75 -0.18 -22.97
CA THR A 392 -8.06 -1.32 -23.59
C THR A 392 -8.89 -2.58 -23.43
N LEU A 393 -9.44 -2.84 -22.23
CA LEU A 393 -10.31 -4.00 -22.04
C LEU A 393 -11.58 -3.94 -22.90
N ALA A 394 -12.22 -2.78 -23.02
CA ALA A 394 -13.37 -2.61 -23.91
C ALA A 394 -13.04 -2.83 -25.40
N ASN A 395 -11.79 -2.59 -25.81
CA ASN A 395 -11.35 -2.86 -27.18
C ASN A 395 -10.98 -4.34 -27.40
N LEU A 396 -10.57 -5.05 -26.34
CA LEU A 396 -10.14 -6.45 -26.39
C LEU A 396 -11.29 -7.44 -26.16
N VAL A 397 -12.35 -7.00 -25.46
CA VAL A 397 -13.54 -7.79 -25.14
C VAL A 397 -14.68 -7.33 -26.03
N ASP A 398 -14.95 -8.10 -27.06
CA ASP A 398 -16.04 -7.87 -28.03
C ASP A 398 -17.32 -8.60 -27.62
N GLU A 399 -17.21 -9.75 -26.97
CA GLU A 399 -18.35 -10.50 -26.43
C GLU A 399 -18.28 -10.61 -24.90
N TRP A 400 -19.30 -10.11 -24.21
CA TRP A 400 -19.42 -10.15 -22.75
C TRP A 400 -20.29 -11.32 -22.31
N SER A 401 -19.68 -12.33 -21.67
CA SER A 401 -20.37 -13.52 -21.18
C SER A 401 -19.92 -13.89 -19.75
N PRO A 402 -20.69 -14.72 -19.01
CA PRO A 402 -20.31 -15.12 -17.64
C PRO A 402 -18.94 -15.81 -17.57
N VAL A 403 -18.56 -16.54 -18.63
CA VAL A 403 -17.24 -17.15 -18.80
C VAL A 403 -16.72 -16.82 -20.20
N MET A 404 -15.61 -16.10 -20.26
CA MET A 404 -15.00 -15.62 -21.50
C MET A 404 -13.70 -16.37 -21.79
N TRP A 405 -13.55 -16.83 -23.02
CA TRP A 405 -12.27 -17.28 -23.57
C TRP A 405 -11.78 -16.29 -24.59
N TRP A 406 -10.49 -15.99 -24.60
CA TRP A 406 -9.87 -15.06 -25.54
C TRP A 406 -8.96 -15.81 -26.51
N GLY A 407 -9.09 -15.53 -27.80
CA GLY A 407 -8.35 -16.23 -28.85
C GLY A 407 -8.61 -15.68 -30.25
N HIS A 408 -8.19 -16.44 -31.25
CA HIS A 408 -8.49 -16.15 -32.64
C HIS A 408 -9.95 -16.52 -32.95
N LYS A 409 -10.65 -15.66 -33.71
CA LYS A 409 -12.06 -15.87 -34.08
C LYS A 409 -12.21 -16.19 -35.55
N GLU A 410 -11.71 -15.29 -36.39
CA GLU A 410 -11.98 -15.32 -37.82
C GLU A 410 -10.72 -14.91 -38.60
N ASP A 411 -10.49 -15.60 -39.71
CA ASP A 411 -9.60 -15.15 -40.75
C ASP A 411 -10.31 -14.10 -41.60
N GLY A 412 -9.65 -12.96 -41.80
CA GLY A 412 -10.18 -11.89 -42.62
C GLY A 412 -9.13 -11.37 -43.59
N ILE A 413 -9.59 -10.95 -44.77
CA ILE A 413 -8.76 -10.26 -45.75
C ILE A 413 -9.11 -8.77 -45.67
N PRO A 414 -8.17 -7.87 -45.30
CA PRO A 414 -6.73 -8.10 -45.10
C PRO A 414 -6.31 -8.41 -43.65
N TYR A 415 -7.24 -8.42 -42.67
CA TYR A 415 -6.90 -8.58 -41.25
C TYR A 415 -7.71 -9.70 -40.59
N CYS A 416 -7.05 -10.49 -39.75
CA CYS A 416 -7.71 -11.46 -38.88
C CYS A 416 -8.38 -10.77 -37.68
N HIS A 417 -9.28 -11.49 -37.02
CA HIS A 417 -9.96 -11.03 -35.82
C HIS A 417 -9.65 -11.89 -34.59
N ALA A 418 -9.40 -11.23 -33.46
CA ALA A 418 -9.21 -11.84 -32.15
C ALA A 418 -10.11 -11.13 -31.15
N GLY A 419 -10.65 -11.89 -30.20
CA GLY A 419 -11.66 -11.39 -29.28
C GLY A 419 -12.00 -12.41 -28.20
N THR A 420 -13.06 -12.15 -27.45
CA THR A 420 -13.63 -13.02 -26.43
C THR A 420 -14.85 -13.79 -26.94
N SER A 421 -15.08 -15.00 -26.44
CA SER A 421 -16.33 -15.74 -26.71
C SER A 421 -16.80 -16.55 -25.50
N ASP A 422 -18.05 -17.01 -25.52
CA ASP A 422 -18.69 -17.87 -24.51
C ASP A 422 -18.28 -19.35 -24.58
N HIS A 423 -17.42 -19.71 -25.54
CA HIS A 423 -16.83 -21.02 -25.69
C HIS A 423 -15.32 -20.93 -25.97
N PRO A 424 -14.56 -22.02 -25.77
CA PRO A 424 -13.11 -22.02 -26.01
C PRO A 424 -12.75 -21.66 -27.46
N LEU A 425 -11.85 -20.69 -27.62
CA LEU A 425 -11.33 -20.25 -28.91
C LEU A 425 -9.96 -20.86 -29.24
N PRO A 426 -9.61 -21.02 -30.52
CA PRO A 426 -8.27 -21.42 -30.94
C PRO A 426 -7.22 -20.38 -30.53
N PRO A 427 -5.95 -20.80 -30.38
CA PRO A 427 -4.86 -19.88 -30.08
C PRO A 427 -4.68 -18.85 -31.19
N VAL A 428 -4.20 -17.67 -30.81
CA VAL A 428 -3.86 -16.60 -31.76
C VAL A 428 -2.72 -17.02 -32.67
N GLU A 429 -2.87 -16.75 -33.97
CA GLU A 429 -1.88 -17.00 -34.99
C GLU A 429 -0.82 -15.90 -34.98
N MET A 430 0.44 -16.27 -34.76
CA MET A 430 1.52 -15.29 -34.56
C MET A 430 1.90 -14.51 -35.83
N ASP A 431 1.58 -15.06 -37.00
CA ASP A 431 2.00 -14.53 -38.30
C ASP A 431 0.92 -13.65 -38.97
N CYS A 432 -0.24 -13.50 -38.31
CA CYS A 432 -1.38 -12.74 -38.79
C CYS A 432 -1.42 -11.31 -38.22
N VAL A 433 -1.94 -10.38 -39.02
CA VAL A 433 -2.20 -8.99 -38.59
C VAL A 433 -3.65 -8.88 -38.17
N TYR A 434 -3.89 -8.39 -36.95
CA TYR A 434 -5.22 -8.36 -36.38
C TYR A 434 -5.84 -6.97 -36.31
N ALA A 435 -7.13 -6.89 -36.60
CA ALA A 435 -7.94 -5.70 -36.42
C ALA A 435 -9.37 -6.08 -35.97
N SER A 436 -10.05 -5.20 -35.23
CA SER A 436 -11.46 -5.44 -34.90
C SER A 436 -12.35 -5.14 -36.11
N ASN A 437 -13.47 -5.84 -36.23
CA ASN A 437 -14.47 -5.50 -37.25
C ASN A 437 -15.03 -4.10 -36.96
N SER A 438 -15.34 -3.38 -38.05
CA SER A 438 -15.88 -2.01 -38.05
C SER A 438 -17.34 -1.96 -37.67
#